data_AF-A0A395ISV2-F1
#
_entry.id   AF-A0A395ISV2-F1
#
_cell.length_a   1.000
_cell.length_b   1.000
_cell.length_c   1.000
_cell.angle_alpha   90.00
_cell.angle_beta   90.00
_cell.angle_gamma   90.00
#
_symmetry.space_group_name_H-M   'P 1'
#
loop_
_entity.id
_entity.type
_entity.pdbx_description
1 polymer ?
#
loop_
_entity_poly.entity_id
_entity_poly.type
_entity_poly.pdbx_seq_one_letter_code
_entity_poly.pdbx_strand_id
1 'polypeptide(L)'
;MASNDEERAHALSTFKDKLLESREWEAKLKALRSSARFLKQLDEERFIVKASSGPRYVVGCRSKVDKLKLKQGTRVALDMTTLTIMRMLPREVDPLVYNMSLEDPGQVSFGGIGGLNEQIRELREVIELPLKNPELFLRVGIKPPKVVSSAIVDKYIGESARLIREMFGFSEGTSADREIQRTLMELLNQLDGFDYLGKTKIIMATNRPDTLDPALLRAGRLDRKIEIPLPNEVGRLEIMKIHASSVVIDGEVDFESVVKMSDGLNGADLRNVVTEAGLFAIKDYRDAVNQDDFNKAVRT
;
A
#
# COMPACT_ATOMS: atom_id res chain seq x y z
N MET A 1 0.87 27.90 -7.48
CA MET A 1 -0.35 27.23 -6.99
C MET A 1 -1.27 26.72 -8.10
N ALA A 2 -1.23 27.25 -9.33
CA ALA A 2 -2.11 26.82 -10.43
C ALA A 2 -1.70 25.51 -11.16
N SER A 3 -0.42 25.08 -11.09
CA SER A 3 0.06 23.91 -11.85
C SER A 3 -0.40 22.55 -11.30
N ASN A 4 -0.67 22.48 -9.99
CA ASN A 4 -1.03 21.22 -9.33
C ASN A 4 -2.49 20.83 -9.61
N ASP A 5 -3.38 21.79 -9.85
CA ASP A 5 -4.79 21.54 -10.13
C ASP A 5 -5.02 21.09 -11.57
N GLU A 6 -4.18 21.52 -12.52
CA GLU A 6 -4.19 21.01 -13.90
C GLU A 6 -3.70 19.57 -13.99
N GLU A 7 -2.62 19.21 -13.27
CA GLU A 7 -2.14 17.82 -13.18
C GLU A 7 -3.19 16.91 -12.52
N ARG A 8 -3.91 17.41 -11.50
CA ARG A 8 -5.02 16.71 -10.85
C ARG A 8 -6.23 16.55 -11.76
N ALA A 9 -6.62 17.59 -12.49
CA ALA A 9 -7.71 17.54 -13.45
C ALA A 9 -7.39 16.54 -14.57
N HIS A 10 -6.14 16.52 -15.04
CA HIS A 10 -5.65 15.55 -16.01
C HIS A 10 -5.63 14.12 -15.44
N ALA A 11 -5.19 13.92 -14.20
CA ALA A 11 -5.22 12.62 -13.54
C ALA A 11 -6.66 12.11 -13.31
N LEU A 12 -7.58 12.98 -12.89
CA LEU A 12 -9.01 12.67 -12.70
C LEU A 12 -9.73 12.41 -14.03
N SER A 13 -9.40 13.14 -15.10
CA SER A 13 -9.88 12.87 -16.46
C SER A 13 -9.38 11.51 -16.92
N THR A 14 -8.08 11.27 -16.83
CA THR A 14 -7.47 9.98 -17.21
C THR A 14 -8.07 8.83 -16.39
N PHE A 15 -8.39 9.07 -15.12
CA PHE A 15 -9.04 8.09 -14.25
C PHE A 15 -10.50 7.83 -14.65
N LYS A 16 -11.29 8.89 -14.91
CA LYS A 16 -12.66 8.77 -15.42
C LYS A 16 -12.70 8.05 -16.76
N ASP A 17 -11.76 8.35 -17.66
CA ASP A 17 -11.65 7.70 -18.96
C ASP A 17 -11.28 6.23 -18.81
N LYS A 18 -10.34 5.88 -17.92
CA LYS A 18 -10.03 4.48 -17.57
C LYS A 18 -11.21 3.74 -16.93
N LEU A 19 -11.99 4.42 -16.09
CA LEU A 19 -13.15 3.83 -15.41
C LEU A 19 -14.31 3.63 -16.40
N LEU A 20 -14.52 4.59 -17.29
CA LEU A 20 -15.51 4.52 -18.36
C LEU A 20 -15.12 3.44 -19.37
N GLU A 21 -13.84 3.38 -19.76
CA GLU A 21 -13.28 2.26 -20.52
C GLU A 21 -13.55 0.95 -19.78
N SER A 22 -13.24 0.83 -18.49
CA SER A 22 -13.46 -0.39 -17.71
C SER A 22 -14.94 -0.82 -17.67
N ARG A 23 -15.87 0.11 -17.47
CA ARG A 23 -17.32 -0.18 -17.46
C ARG A 23 -17.84 -0.51 -18.86
N GLU A 24 -17.37 0.17 -19.88
CA GLU A 24 -17.63 -0.20 -21.27
C GLU A 24 -17.02 -1.56 -21.62
N TRP A 25 -15.85 -1.88 -21.06
CA TRP A 25 -15.17 -3.15 -21.20
C TRP A 25 -15.95 -4.27 -20.52
N GLU A 26 -16.49 -4.04 -19.33
CA GLU A 26 -17.41 -4.96 -18.64
C GLU A 26 -18.70 -5.17 -19.43
N ALA A 27 -19.29 -4.10 -19.96
CA ALA A 27 -20.47 -4.19 -20.83
C ALA A 27 -20.16 -4.95 -22.13
N LYS A 28 -19.01 -4.69 -22.75
CA LYS A 28 -18.50 -5.41 -23.94
C LYS A 28 -18.14 -6.87 -23.61
N LEU A 29 -17.65 -7.15 -22.40
CA LEU A 29 -17.36 -8.49 -21.87
C LEU A 29 -18.64 -9.29 -21.63
N LYS A 30 -19.67 -8.64 -21.06
CA LYS A 30 -21.00 -9.21 -20.87
C LYS A 30 -21.70 -9.48 -22.21
N ALA A 31 -21.35 -8.73 -23.26
CA ALA A 31 -21.75 -8.98 -24.64
C ALA A 31 -20.89 -10.06 -25.36
N LEU A 32 -19.64 -10.26 -24.95
CA LEU A 32 -18.74 -11.31 -25.45
C LEU A 32 -19.12 -12.66 -24.84
N ARG A 33 -19.91 -13.42 -25.59
CA ARG A 33 -20.52 -14.69 -25.16
C ARG A 33 -19.54 -15.85 -24.85
N SER A 34 -18.23 -15.66 -24.96
CA SER A 34 -17.25 -16.75 -24.79
C SER A 34 -15.85 -16.27 -24.40
N SER A 35 -15.48 -16.49 -23.13
CA SER A 35 -14.09 -16.37 -22.66
C SER A 35 -13.36 -17.70 -22.79
N ALA A 36 -12.09 -17.69 -23.18
CA ALA A 36 -11.27 -18.88 -23.33
C ALA A 36 -9.87 -18.68 -22.73
N ARG A 37 -9.18 -19.78 -22.43
CA ARG A 37 -7.77 -19.77 -22.00
C ARG A 37 -6.89 -20.28 -23.14
N PHE A 38 -5.87 -19.52 -23.48
CA PHE A 38 -4.88 -19.93 -24.46
C PHE A 38 -4.00 -21.05 -23.89
N LEU A 39 -3.83 -22.14 -24.64
CA LEU A 39 -3.04 -23.29 -24.21
C LEU A 39 -1.69 -23.34 -24.92
N LYS A 40 -1.70 -23.37 -26.26
CA LYS A 40 -0.49 -23.59 -27.06
C LYS A 40 -0.64 -22.99 -28.44
N GLN A 41 0.44 -22.42 -28.97
CA GLN A 41 0.52 -22.02 -30.37
C GLN A 41 0.93 -23.24 -31.20
N LEU A 42 0.16 -23.53 -32.26
CA LEU A 42 0.49 -24.62 -33.18
C LEU A 42 1.37 -24.08 -34.31
N ASP A 43 0.95 -22.98 -34.92
CA ASP A 43 1.64 -22.33 -36.05
C ASP A 43 1.57 -20.78 -35.92
N GLU A 44 2.07 -20.05 -36.91
CA GLU A 44 2.01 -18.57 -36.93
C GLU A 44 0.57 -18.01 -36.93
N GLU A 45 -0.40 -18.76 -37.42
CA GLU A 45 -1.81 -18.34 -37.55
C GLU A 45 -2.79 -19.14 -36.69
N ARG A 46 -2.39 -20.34 -36.21
CA ARG A 46 -3.28 -21.27 -35.50
C ARG A 46 -2.89 -21.44 -34.03
N PHE A 47 -3.88 -21.27 -33.16
CA PHE A 47 -3.72 -21.28 -31.72
C PHE A 47 -4.72 -22.25 -31.10
N ILE A 48 -4.30 -23.00 -30.09
CA ILE A 48 -5.20 -23.88 -29.31
C ILE A 48 -5.69 -23.09 -28.10
N VAL A 49 -7.01 -22.98 -27.98
CA VAL A 49 -7.65 -22.39 -26.81
C VAL A 49 -8.62 -23.37 -26.18
N LYS A 50 -8.76 -23.31 -24.86
CA LYS A 50 -9.79 -24.02 -24.11
C LYS A 50 -10.92 -23.03 -23.80
N ALA A 51 -12.11 -23.26 -24.35
CA ALA A 51 -13.27 -22.44 -24.02
C ALA A 51 -13.66 -22.63 -22.54
N SER A 52 -14.30 -21.63 -21.95
CA SER A 52 -14.88 -21.75 -20.60
C SER A 52 -15.88 -22.89 -20.47
N SER A 53 -16.51 -23.31 -21.57
CA SER A 53 -17.40 -24.47 -21.65
C SER A 53 -16.69 -25.84 -21.58
N GLY A 54 -15.35 -25.89 -21.55
CA GLY A 54 -14.57 -27.13 -21.45
C GLY A 54 -13.89 -27.65 -22.73
N PRO A 55 -14.47 -27.56 -23.95
CA PRO A 55 -13.85 -28.08 -25.16
C PRO A 55 -12.64 -27.23 -25.62
N ARG A 56 -11.78 -27.87 -26.40
CA ARG A 56 -10.59 -27.25 -27.00
C ARG A 56 -10.88 -26.95 -28.47
N TYR A 57 -10.57 -25.73 -28.88
CA TYR A 57 -10.73 -25.28 -30.26
C TYR A 57 -9.37 -24.87 -30.84
N VAL A 58 -9.18 -25.18 -32.12
CA VAL A 58 -8.11 -24.60 -32.93
C VAL A 58 -8.67 -23.35 -33.56
N VAL A 59 -8.10 -22.20 -33.22
CA VAL A 59 -8.62 -20.88 -33.58
C VAL A 59 -7.57 -20.04 -34.27
N GLY A 60 -8.02 -19.19 -35.18
CA GLY A 60 -7.20 -18.17 -35.81
C GLY A 60 -6.96 -17.00 -34.86
N CYS A 61 -5.93 -16.20 -35.13
CA CYS A 61 -5.71 -14.93 -34.42
C CYS A 61 -5.97 -13.75 -35.35
N ARG A 62 -6.76 -12.77 -34.88
CA ARG A 62 -6.97 -11.53 -35.63
C ARG A 62 -5.65 -10.74 -35.69
N SER A 63 -5.34 -10.16 -36.85
CA SER A 63 -4.11 -9.39 -37.10
C SER A 63 -3.87 -8.21 -36.13
N LYS A 64 -4.93 -7.69 -35.51
CA LYS A 64 -4.87 -6.60 -34.52
C LYS A 64 -4.33 -7.02 -33.14
N VAL A 65 -4.20 -8.32 -32.87
CA VAL A 65 -3.74 -8.83 -31.57
C VAL A 65 -2.25 -9.13 -31.62
N ASP A 66 -1.49 -8.59 -30.67
CA ASP A 66 -0.06 -8.83 -30.52
C ASP A 66 0.23 -10.31 -30.20
N LYS A 67 0.69 -11.07 -31.20
CA LYS A 67 1.02 -12.50 -31.05
C LYS A 67 2.11 -12.77 -30.01
N LEU A 68 3.07 -11.86 -29.86
CA LEU A 68 4.21 -11.98 -28.93
C LEU A 68 3.80 -11.95 -27.44
N LYS A 69 2.63 -11.38 -27.13
CA LYS A 69 2.14 -11.26 -25.74
C LYS A 69 1.28 -12.45 -25.30
N LEU A 70 0.93 -13.35 -26.22
CA LEU A 70 0.14 -14.55 -25.94
C LEU A 70 1.00 -15.63 -25.26
N LYS A 71 1.11 -15.54 -23.93
CA LYS A 71 1.72 -16.60 -23.11
C LYS A 71 0.68 -17.66 -22.75
N GLN A 72 1.09 -18.92 -22.62
CA GLN A 72 0.20 -20.00 -22.18
C GLN A 72 -0.53 -19.61 -20.88
N GLY A 73 -1.83 -19.89 -20.82
CA GLY A 73 -2.70 -19.47 -19.71
C GLY A 73 -3.33 -18.08 -19.85
N THR A 74 -2.97 -17.29 -20.88
CA THR A 74 -3.58 -15.97 -21.12
C THR A 74 -5.07 -16.12 -21.44
N ARG A 75 -5.90 -15.28 -20.82
CA ARG A 75 -7.34 -15.23 -21.09
C ARG A 75 -7.58 -14.47 -22.39
N VAL A 76 -8.41 -15.00 -23.26
CA VAL A 76 -8.72 -14.42 -24.56
C VAL A 76 -10.22 -14.44 -24.79
N ALA A 77 -10.71 -13.43 -25.52
CA ALA A 77 -12.08 -13.39 -25.98
C ALA A 77 -12.16 -14.06 -27.36
N LEU A 78 -13.02 -15.07 -27.47
CA LEU A 78 -13.20 -15.83 -28.69
C LEU A 78 -14.54 -15.46 -29.32
N ASP A 79 -14.57 -15.38 -30.65
CA ASP A 79 -15.80 -15.50 -31.41
C ASP A 79 -16.07 -16.98 -31.77
N MET A 80 -17.17 -17.53 -31.28
CA MET A 80 -17.55 -18.94 -31.50
C MET A 80 -18.01 -19.21 -32.94
N THR A 81 -18.40 -18.19 -33.70
CA THR A 81 -18.89 -18.36 -35.08
C THR A 81 -17.74 -18.48 -36.07
N THR A 82 -16.70 -17.66 -35.90
CA THR A 82 -15.53 -17.62 -36.80
C THR A 82 -14.33 -18.39 -36.25
N LEU A 83 -14.39 -18.88 -34.99
CA LEU A 83 -13.26 -19.50 -34.30
C LEU A 83 -12.01 -18.62 -34.36
N THR A 84 -12.17 -17.33 -34.01
CA THR A 84 -11.06 -16.37 -33.98
C THR A 84 -10.88 -15.73 -32.62
N ILE A 85 -9.61 -15.49 -32.25
CA ILE A 85 -9.24 -14.69 -31.09
C ILE A 85 -9.47 -13.22 -31.44
N MET A 86 -10.47 -12.61 -30.79
CA MET A 86 -10.81 -11.21 -31.02
C MET A 86 -9.84 -10.26 -30.29
N ARG A 87 -9.56 -10.56 -29.02
CA ARG A 87 -8.74 -9.74 -28.12
C ARG A 87 -8.25 -10.55 -26.92
N MET A 88 -7.19 -10.07 -26.28
CA MET A 88 -6.76 -10.56 -24.97
C MET A 88 -7.67 -9.98 -23.87
N LEU A 89 -7.96 -10.78 -22.86
CA LEU A 89 -8.69 -10.38 -21.67
C LEU A 89 -7.71 -10.22 -20.50
N PRO A 90 -7.99 -9.31 -19.56
CA PRO A 90 -7.24 -9.21 -18.32
C PRO A 90 -7.21 -10.55 -17.58
N ARG A 91 -6.19 -10.73 -16.73
CA ARG A 91 -6.15 -11.88 -15.83
C ARG A 91 -7.34 -11.81 -14.89
N GLU A 92 -7.94 -12.96 -14.64
CA GLU A 92 -8.92 -13.10 -13.56
C GLU A 92 -8.15 -12.95 -12.26
N VAL A 93 -8.33 -11.79 -11.62
CA VAL A 93 -7.86 -11.54 -10.26
C VAL A 93 -9.05 -11.74 -9.34
N ASP A 94 -8.82 -12.40 -8.22
CA ASP A 94 -9.83 -12.51 -7.18
C ASP A 94 -10.28 -11.10 -6.78
N PRO A 95 -11.59 -10.82 -6.61
CA PRO A 95 -12.07 -9.53 -6.12
C PRO A 95 -11.34 -9.04 -4.86
N LEU A 96 -10.92 -9.95 -3.97
CA LEU A 96 -10.12 -9.62 -2.79
C LEU A 96 -8.73 -9.06 -3.17
N VAL A 97 -8.08 -9.64 -4.18
CA VAL A 97 -6.78 -9.17 -4.70
C VAL A 97 -6.93 -7.87 -5.49
N TYR A 98 -8.04 -7.73 -6.20
CA TYR A 98 -8.36 -6.49 -6.93
C TYR A 98 -8.53 -5.31 -5.97
N ASN A 99 -9.25 -5.51 -4.85
CA ASN A 99 -9.42 -4.49 -3.82
C ASN A 99 -8.09 -4.10 -3.14
N MET A 100 -7.12 -5.01 -3.04
CA MET A 100 -5.78 -4.70 -2.52
C MET A 100 -4.92 -3.85 -3.47
N SER A 101 -5.30 -3.70 -4.74
CA SER A 101 -4.47 -3.04 -5.76
C SER A 101 -4.78 -1.56 -5.99
N LEU A 102 -5.85 -1.03 -5.38
CA LEU A 102 -6.47 0.24 -5.78
C LEU A 102 -6.79 1.18 -4.61
N GLU A 103 -6.06 1.09 -3.50
CA GLU A 103 -6.11 2.16 -2.50
C GLU A 103 -5.23 3.31 -2.97
N ASP A 104 -5.85 4.39 -3.45
CA ASP A 104 -5.21 5.71 -3.50
C ASP A 104 -5.29 6.29 -2.07
N PRO A 105 -4.18 6.36 -1.32
CA PRO A 105 -4.20 6.87 0.06
C PRO A 105 -4.54 8.38 0.14
N GLY A 106 -4.77 9.05 -0.99
CA GLY A 106 -5.10 10.47 -1.05
C GLY A 106 -3.85 11.35 -0.98
N GLN A 107 -4.00 12.58 -0.50
CA GLN A 107 -2.93 13.61 -0.47
C GLN A 107 -2.08 13.57 0.80
N VAL A 108 -1.67 12.40 1.27
CA VAL A 108 -0.76 12.33 2.41
C VAL A 108 0.66 12.64 1.94
N SER A 109 1.23 13.73 2.43
CA SER A 109 2.61 14.12 2.16
C SER A 109 3.48 13.91 3.39
N PHE A 110 4.79 13.73 3.21
CA PHE A 110 5.74 13.63 4.32
C PHE A 110 5.76 14.88 5.21
N GLY A 111 5.27 16.03 4.73
CA GLY A 111 5.13 17.24 5.53
C GLY A 111 4.05 17.16 6.62
N GLY A 112 3.15 16.18 6.53
CA GLY A 112 2.16 15.91 7.59
C GLY A 112 2.68 15.02 8.72
N ILE A 113 3.97 14.63 8.71
CA ILE A 113 4.59 13.76 9.71
C ILE A 113 5.64 14.58 10.46
N GLY A 114 5.42 14.82 11.76
CA GLY A 114 6.38 15.53 12.62
C GLY A 114 7.40 14.61 13.27
N GLY A 115 8.62 15.09 13.48
CA GLY A 115 9.66 14.47 14.31
C GLY A 115 10.40 13.25 13.77
N LEU A 116 9.83 12.51 12.80
CA LEU A 116 10.39 11.25 12.28
C LEU A 116 11.31 11.42 11.06
N ASN A 117 12.09 12.50 11.02
CA ASN A 117 12.89 12.88 9.86
C ASN A 117 13.95 11.82 9.49
N GLU A 118 14.56 11.17 10.48
CA GLU A 118 15.57 10.12 10.24
C GLU A 118 14.93 8.87 9.63
N GLN A 119 13.80 8.42 10.18
CA GLN A 119 13.06 7.24 9.70
C GLN A 119 12.52 7.49 8.29
N ILE A 120 12.02 8.69 8.00
CA ILE A 120 11.58 9.08 6.65
C ILE A 120 12.76 9.03 5.67
N ARG A 121 13.93 9.56 6.06
CA ARG A 121 15.13 9.51 5.21
C ARG A 121 15.54 8.07 4.90
N GLU A 122 15.61 7.20 5.92
CA GLU A 122 15.94 5.79 5.74
C GLU A 122 14.94 5.09 4.80
N LEU A 123 13.65 5.33 4.98
CA LEU A 123 12.61 4.76 4.12
C LEU A 123 12.78 5.20 2.66
N ARG A 124 13.08 6.49 2.43
CA ARG A 124 13.30 7.04 1.08
C ARG A 124 14.55 6.45 0.42
N GLU A 125 15.65 6.30 1.17
CA GLU A 125 16.87 5.69 0.64
C GLU A 125 16.68 4.21 0.26
N VAL A 126 15.84 3.49 0.99
CA VAL A 126 15.63 2.06 0.78
C VAL A 126 14.58 1.78 -0.31
N ILE A 127 13.57 2.63 -0.44
CA ILE A 127 12.44 2.41 -1.36
C ILE A 127 12.50 3.34 -2.56
N GLU A 128 12.63 4.65 -2.34
CA GLU A 128 12.53 5.66 -3.40
C GLU A 128 13.77 5.66 -4.28
N LEU A 129 14.98 5.56 -3.69
CA LEU A 129 16.24 5.63 -4.43
C LEU A 129 16.43 4.48 -5.44
N PRO A 130 16.18 3.18 -5.11
CA PRO A 130 16.28 2.11 -6.10
C PRO A 130 15.25 2.21 -7.24
N LEU A 131 14.10 2.84 -6.98
CA LEU A 131 13.03 2.99 -7.96
C LEU A 131 13.25 4.19 -8.87
N LYS A 132 13.75 5.31 -8.34
CA LYS A 132 14.04 6.52 -9.13
C LYS A 132 15.34 6.42 -9.92
N ASN A 133 16.40 5.85 -9.33
CA ASN A 133 17.74 5.85 -9.91
C ASN A 133 18.40 4.45 -9.83
N PRO A 134 17.88 3.45 -10.54
CA PRO A 134 18.41 2.09 -10.53
C PRO A 134 19.85 2.00 -11.06
N GLU A 135 20.27 2.93 -11.93
CA GLU A 135 21.62 2.96 -12.49
C GLU A 135 22.73 3.17 -11.45
N LEU A 136 22.41 3.84 -10.32
CA LEU A 136 23.36 4.03 -9.23
C LEU A 136 23.79 2.69 -8.63
N PHE A 137 22.84 1.78 -8.45
CA PHE A 137 23.08 0.45 -7.90
C PHE A 137 23.85 -0.43 -8.89
N LEU A 138 23.55 -0.35 -10.19
CA LEU A 138 24.27 -1.07 -11.23
C LEU A 138 25.73 -0.63 -11.35
N ARG A 139 25.99 0.68 -11.27
CA ARG A 139 27.35 1.23 -11.34
C ARG A 139 28.21 0.82 -10.15
N VAL A 140 27.62 0.76 -8.96
CA VAL A 140 28.30 0.33 -7.73
C VAL A 140 28.38 -1.21 -7.63
N GLY A 141 27.54 -1.93 -8.40
CA GLY A 141 27.51 -3.40 -8.40
C GLY A 141 26.82 -4.01 -7.17
N ILE A 142 26.00 -3.24 -6.46
CA ILE A 142 25.29 -3.69 -5.27
C ILE A 142 23.82 -4.01 -5.58
N LYS A 143 23.27 -5.04 -4.93
CA LYS A 143 21.84 -5.35 -5.03
C LYS A 143 21.06 -4.41 -4.09
N PRO A 144 20.00 -3.75 -4.56
CA PRO A 144 19.16 -2.93 -3.69
C PRO A 144 18.40 -3.82 -2.68
N PRO A 145 18.17 -3.33 -1.45
CA PRO A 145 17.42 -4.05 -0.43
C PRO A 145 15.99 -4.38 -0.88
N LYS A 146 15.44 -5.53 -0.47
CA LYS A 146 14.13 -6.02 -0.93
C LYS A 146 12.98 -5.71 0.03
N VAL A 147 13.19 -5.91 1.33
CA VAL A 147 12.14 -5.79 2.35
C VAL A 147 12.56 -4.84 3.47
N VAL A 148 11.62 -4.01 3.88
CA VAL A 148 11.74 -3.07 5.00
C VAL A 148 10.77 -3.47 6.08
N SER A 149 11.25 -3.63 7.31
CA SER A 149 10.39 -3.74 8.49
C SER A 149 10.41 -2.43 9.26
N SER A 150 9.24 -1.84 9.51
CA SER A 150 9.06 -0.73 10.43
C SER A 150 8.52 -1.26 11.75
N ALA A 151 9.16 -0.96 12.86
CA ALA A 151 8.55 -1.19 14.18
C ALA A 151 7.60 -0.03 14.46
N ILE A 152 6.29 -0.25 14.62
CA ILE A 152 5.34 0.80 15.00
C ILE A 152 5.05 0.66 16.49
N VAL A 153 5.05 1.75 17.26
CA VAL A 153 4.49 1.75 18.62
C VAL A 153 3.10 2.37 18.54
N ASP A 154 2.13 1.46 18.48
CA ASP A 154 0.66 1.55 18.44
C ASP A 154 -0.11 2.68 17.71
N LYS A 155 -1.23 2.21 17.15
CA LYS A 155 -2.51 2.90 16.94
C LYS A 155 -2.75 3.82 15.73
N TYR A 156 -2.15 3.58 14.57
CA TYR A 156 -2.78 4.01 13.30
C TYR A 156 -2.40 3.08 12.16
N ILE A 157 -3.13 1.97 12.04
CA ILE A 157 -3.17 1.28 10.75
C ILE A 157 -4.63 0.91 10.47
N GLY A 158 -5.17 1.48 9.40
CA GLY A 158 -6.52 1.22 8.91
C GLY A 158 -6.72 -0.24 8.53
N GLU A 159 -7.98 -0.59 8.22
CA GLU A 159 -8.47 -1.95 8.04
C GLU A 159 -7.67 -2.80 7.02
N SER A 160 -7.00 -2.16 6.06
CA SER A 160 -6.24 -2.79 4.97
C SER A 160 -4.96 -3.51 5.43
N ALA A 161 -4.38 -3.13 6.57
CA ALA A 161 -3.23 -3.82 7.15
C ALA A 161 -3.60 -4.91 8.17
N ARG A 162 -4.90 -5.08 8.45
CA ARG A 162 -5.39 -6.03 9.47
C ARG A 162 -5.12 -7.49 9.10
N LEU A 163 -5.19 -7.82 7.81
CA LEU A 163 -4.95 -9.17 7.27
C LEU A 163 -3.50 -9.65 7.50
N ILE A 164 -2.52 -8.74 7.41
CA ILE A 164 -1.11 -9.08 7.69
C ILE A 164 -0.88 -9.11 9.21
N ARG A 165 -1.52 -8.20 9.97
CA ARG A 165 -1.44 -8.14 11.44
C ARG A 165 -1.97 -9.41 12.12
N GLU A 166 -3.05 -9.99 11.63
CA GLU A 166 -3.64 -11.22 12.19
C GLU A 166 -2.78 -12.47 11.90
N MET A 167 -2.04 -12.53 10.78
CA MET A 167 -1.11 -13.64 10.50
C MET A 167 0.12 -13.66 11.41
N PHE A 168 0.53 -12.53 11.97
CA PHE A 168 1.71 -12.42 12.85
C PHE A 168 1.35 -12.30 14.33
N GLY A 169 0.07 -12.40 14.69
CA GLY A 169 -0.39 -12.52 16.07
C GLY A 169 -0.09 -13.92 16.61
N PHE A 170 1.14 -14.16 17.06
CA PHE A 170 1.52 -15.40 17.71
C PHE A 170 0.82 -15.53 19.07
N SER A 171 -0.17 -16.42 19.17
CA SER A 171 -0.65 -16.96 20.44
C SER A 171 -0.17 -18.41 20.54
N GLU A 172 0.67 -18.72 21.54
CA GLU A 172 1.19 -20.07 21.75
C GLU A 172 0.05 -21.07 22.04
N GLY A 173 -0.08 -22.06 21.16
CA GLY A 173 -0.72 -23.34 21.48
C GLY A 173 -1.96 -23.64 20.63
N THR A 174 -1.78 -24.41 19.55
CA THR A 174 -2.57 -25.60 19.13
C THR A 174 -2.32 -25.92 17.64
N SER A 175 -2.97 -26.95 17.08
CA SER A 175 -2.88 -27.35 15.65
C SER A 175 -3.02 -26.21 14.63
N ALA A 176 -3.61 -25.08 14.98
CA ALA A 176 -3.67 -23.86 14.16
C ALA A 176 -2.28 -23.27 13.87
N ASP A 177 -1.33 -23.41 14.81
CA ASP A 177 0.04 -22.94 14.65
C ASP A 177 0.75 -23.65 13.50
N ARG A 178 0.46 -24.93 13.26
CA ARG A 178 1.07 -25.67 12.13
C ARG A 178 0.59 -25.15 10.77
N GLU A 179 -0.65 -24.70 10.70
CA GLU A 179 -1.19 -24.13 9.46
C GLU A 179 -0.64 -22.72 9.22
N ILE A 180 -0.54 -21.90 10.27
CA ILE A 180 0.09 -20.57 10.24
C ILE A 180 1.57 -20.67 9.88
N GLN A 181 2.29 -21.64 10.45
CA GLN A 181 3.69 -21.89 10.12
C GLN A 181 3.86 -22.32 8.66
N ARG A 182 2.95 -23.15 8.14
CA ARG A 182 2.96 -23.54 6.72
C ARG A 182 2.72 -22.34 5.80
N THR A 183 1.74 -21.49 6.10
CA THR A 183 1.48 -20.28 5.28
C THR A 183 2.62 -19.28 5.38
N LEU A 184 3.25 -19.12 6.55
CA LEU A 184 4.44 -18.30 6.74
C LEU A 184 5.62 -18.81 5.90
N MET A 185 5.87 -20.12 5.89
CA MET A 185 6.94 -20.73 5.08
C MET A 185 6.68 -20.56 3.59
N GLU A 186 5.42 -20.62 3.16
CA GLU A 186 5.05 -20.35 1.77
C GLU A 186 5.27 -18.87 1.42
N LEU A 187 4.90 -17.93 2.31
CA LEU A 187 5.21 -16.52 2.16
C LEU A 187 6.72 -16.29 2.02
N LEU A 188 7.53 -16.89 2.91
CA LEU A 188 9.00 -16.82 2.88
C LEU A 188 9.58 -17.31 1.54
N ASN A 189 9.08 -18.43 1.03
CA ASN A 189 9.50 -18.95 -0.27
C ASN A 189 9.11 -18.00 -1.42
N GLN A 190 7.95 -17.34 -1.34
CA GLN A 190 7.57 -16.32 -2.30
C GLN A 190 8.50 -15.10 -2.20
N LEU A 191 8.80 -14.62 -0.98
CA LEU A 191 9.72 -13.50 -0.72
C LEU A 191 11.11 -13.74 -1.34
N ASP A 192 11.64 -14.95 -1.18
CA ASP A 192 12.92 -15.35 -1.78
C ASP A 192 12.81 -15.46 -3.31
N GLY A 193 11.65 -15.89 -3.83
CA GLY A 193 11.39 -16.12 -5.27
C GLY A 193 11.18 -14.86 -6.13
N PHE A 194 10.97 -13.67 -5.56
CA PHE A 194 10.75 -12.42 -6.31
C PHE A 194 12.02 -11.83 -6.97
N ASP A 195 13.10 -12.59 -7.06
CA ASP A 195 14.45 -12.15 -7.43
C ASP A 195 14.62 -11.59 -8.86
N TYR A 196 13.59 -11.62 -9.71
CA TYR A 196 13.77 -11.38 -11.14
C TYR A 196 13.62 -9.93 -11.63
N LEU A 197 13.06 -9.00 -10.85
CA LEU A 197 12.72 -7.68 -11.39
C LEU A 197 13.12 -6.46 -10.55
N GLY A 198 13.43 -6.60 -9.25
CA GLY A 198 13.81 -5.47 -8.38
C GLY A 198 12.77 -4.35 -8.21
N LYS A 199 11.65 -4.42 -8.95
CA LYS A 199 10.53 -3.49 -8.99
C LYS A 199 9.55 -3.67 -7.82
N THR A 200 9.54 -4.86 -7.22
CA THR A 200 8.67 -5.15 -6.08
C THR A 200 9.45 -4.92 -4.80
N LYS A 201 8.95 -4.00 -3.97
CA LYS A 201 9.44 -3.73 -2.61
C LYS A 201 8.35 -4.13 -1.63
N ILE A 202 8.74 -4.63 -0.47
CA ILE A 202 7.80 -5.09 0.54
C ILE A 202 8.08 -4.32 1.82
N ILE A 203 7.02 -3.74 2.40
CA ILE A 203 7.06 -3.04 3.67
C ILE A 203 6.24 -3.86 4.66
N MET A 204 6.83 -4.17 5.80
CA MET A 204 6.18 -4.86 6.91
C MET A 204 6.16 -3.94 8.12
N ALA A 205 5.09 -3.97 8.90
CA ALA A 205 5.02 -3.23 10.16
C ALA A 205 4.67 -4.18 11.32
N THR A 206 5.39 -4.09 12.44
CA THR A 206 5.08 -4.86 13.66
C THR A 206 5.32 -4.02 14.90
N ASN A 207 4.54 -4.26 15.96
CA ASN A 207 4.78 -3.66 17.27
C ASN A 207 5.51 -4.63 18.21
N ARG A 208 5.72 -5.88 17.77
CA ARG A 208 6.39 -6.96 18.50
C ARG A 208 7.49 -7.56 17.63
N PRO A 209 8.65 -6.87 17.49
CA PRO A 209 9.77 -7.39 16.71
C PRO A 209 10.41 -8.62 17.37
N ASP A 210 10.23 -8.79 18.68
CA ASP A 210 10.69 -9.92 19.50
C ASP A 210 9.94 -11.23 19.19
N THR A 211 8.67 -11.15 18.78
CA THR A 211 7.87 -12.32 18.40
C THR A 211 8.05 -12.73 16.94
N LEU A 212 8.88 -12.02 16.16
CA LEU A 212 9.12 -12.37 14.77
C LEU A 212 9.94 -13.66 14.65
N ASP A 213 9.55 -14.51 13.71
CA ASP A 213 10.34 -15.71 13.37
C ASP A 213 11.76 -15.29 12.95
N PRO A 214 12.83 -15.81 13.60
CA PRO A 214 14.21 -15.53 13.22
C PRO A 214 14.54 -15.83 11.76
N ALA A 215 13.79 -16.71 11.08
CA ALA A 215 13.92 -17.00 9.67
C ALA A 215 13.61 -15.78 8.78
N LEU A 216 12.76 -14.85 9.22
CA LEU A 216 12.51 -13.58 8.52
C LEU A 216 13.69 -12.63 8.61
N LEU A 217 14.46 -12.67 9.70
CA LEU A 217 15.58 -11.76 9.97
C LEU A 217 16.86 -12.13 9.21
N ARG A 218 16.86 -13.21 8.43
CA ARG A 218 18.00 -13.62 7.62
C ARG A 218 18.16 -12.70 6.40
N ALA A 219 19.41 -12.45 6.03
CA ALA A 219 19.75 -11.63 4.86
C ALA A 219 19.09 -12.16 3.58
N GLY A 220 18.54 -11.27 2.75
CA GLY A 220 17.77 -11.60 1.56
C GLY A 220 16.25 -11.60 1.77
N ARG A 221 15.80 -11.55 3.03
CA ARG A 221 14.40 -11.38 3.45
C ARG A 221 14.25 -9.99 4.06
N LEU A 222 14.25 -9.85 5.39
CA LEU A 222 14.24 -8.54 6.07
C LEU A 222 15.63 -7.92 6.09
N ASP A 223 15.96 -7.18 5.03
CA ASP A 223 17.28 -6.54 4.88
C ASP A 223 17.43 -5.28 5.74
N ARG A 224 16.34 -4.54 5.97
CA ARG A 224 16.35 -3.29 6.74
C ARG A 224 15.27 -3.25 7.81
N LYS A 225 15.67 -2.81 8.99
CA LYS A 225 14.81 -2.59 10.16
C LYS A 225 14.86 -1.12 10.51
N ILE A 226 13.71 -0.46 10.46
CA ILE A 226 13.53 0.93 10.84
C ILE A 226 12.74 0.91 12.14
N GLU A 227 13.35 1.38 13.22
CA GLU A 227 12.68 1.51 14.51
C GLU A 227 12.03 2.90 14.60
N ILE A 228 10.75 2.93 15.01
CA ILE A 228 10.06 4.19 15.30
C ILE A 228 10.09 4.39 16.82
N PRO A 229 10.97 5.27 17.33
CA PRO A 229 11.00 5.59 18.74
C PRO A 229 9.83 6.50 19.12
N LEU A 230 9.63 6.68 20.43
CA LEU A 230 8.77 7.74 20.93
C LEU A 230 9.30 9.12 20.50
N PRO A 231 8.41 10.08 20.20
CA PRO A 231 8.81 11.39 19.74
C PRO A 231 9.60 12.15 20.82
N ASN A 232 10.73 12.73 20.42
CA ASN A 232 11.50 13.67 21.24
C ASN A 232 10.74 15.00 21.38
N GLU A 233 11.21 15.90 22.25
CA GLU A 233 10.56 17.19 22.52
C GLU A 233 10.30 18.00 21.23
N VAL A 234 11.30 18.08 20.34
CA VAL A 234 11.18 18.76 19.04
C VAL A 234 10.09 18.12 18.17
N GLY A 235 10.08 16.79 18.09
CA GLY A 235 9.10 16.03 17.33
C GLY A 235 7.70 16.16 17.89
N ARG A 236 7.53 16.16 19.22
CA ARG A 236 6.22 16.39 19.87
C ARG A 236 5.69 17.78 19.53
N LEU A 237 6.56 18.79 19.53
CA LEU A 237 6.20 20.15 19.14
C LEU A 237 5.78 20.25 17.67
N GLU A 238 6.50 19.60 16.75
CA GLU A 238 6.10 19.53 15.34
C GLU A 238 4.74 18.83 15.16
N ILE A 239 4.55 17.67 15.80
CA ILE A 239 3.30 16.90 15.76
C ILE A 239 2.13 17.74 16.29
N MET A 240 2.33 18.42 17.42
CA MET A 240 1.33 19.29 18.03
C MET A 240 0.93 20.43 17.07
N LYS A 241 1.91 21.10 16.43
CA LYS A 241 1.66 22.17 15.47
C LYS A 241 0.89 21.69 14.23
N ILE A 242 1.21 20.49 13.72
CA ILE A 242 0.52 19.91 12.57
C ILE A 242 -0.94 19.66 12.91
N HIS A 243 -1.24 19.01 14.05
CA HIS A 243 -2.61 18.74 14.46
C HIS A 243 -3.37 20.02 14.86
N ALA A 244 -2.70 20.98 15.49
CA ALA A 244 -3.27 22.27 15.84
C ALA A 244 -3.62 23.14 14.62
N SER A 245 -2.96 22.95 13.47
CA SER A 245 -3.26 23.72 12.24
C SER A 245 -4.69 23.57 11.73
N SER A 246 -5.38 22.49 12.11
CA SER A 246 -6.78 22.26 11.77
C SER A 246 -7.78 22.85 12.76
N VAL A 247 -7.31 23.41 13.88
CA VAL A 247 -8.13 23.93 14.97
C VAL A 247 -8.11 25.46 14.95
N VAL A 248 -9.25 26.06 15.25
CA VAL A 248 -9.36 27.51 15.42
C VAL A 248 -8.86 27.87 16.81
N ILE A 249 -7.78 28.66 16.85
CA ILE A 249 -7.12 29.08 18.09
C ILE A 249 -7.34 30.58 18.27
N ASP A 250 -7.71 30.99 19.48
CA ASP A 250 -7.81 32.40 19.85
C ASP A 250 -6.58 32.82 20.66
N GLY A 251 -5.89 33.86 20.18
CA GLY A 251 -4.63 34.36 20.74
C GLY A 251 -3.38 33.58 20.35
N GLU A 252 -2.28 33.84 21.07
CA GLU A 252 -1.02 33.13 20.94
C GLU A 252 -0.97 31.96 21.95
N VAL A 253 -0.90 30.74 21.42
CA VAL A 253 -0.72 29.52 22.23
C VAL A 253 0.76 29.14 22.25
N ASP A 254 1.31 29.03 23.46
CA ASP A 254 2.65 28.51 23.69
C ASP A 254 2.60 26.98 23.70
N PHE A 255 2.91 26.38 22.54
CA PHE A 255 3.03 24.93 22.42
C PHE A 255 4.27 24.37 23.13
N GLU A 256 5.31 25.18 23.39
CA GLU A 256 6.50 24.70 24.10
C GLU A 256 6.17 24.35 25.54
N SER A 257 5.36 25.17 26.23
CA SER A 257 4.92 24.87 27.59
C SER A 257 4.08 23.60 27.66
N VAL A 258 3.17 23.41 26.68
CA VAL A 258 2.30 22.23 26.58
C VAL A 258 3.15 20.98 26.33
N VAL A 259 4.16 21.06 25.47
CA VAL A 259 5.04 19.94 25.14
C VAL A 259 5.90 19.51 26.33
N LYS A 260 6.37 20.46 27.15
CA LYS A 260 7.10 20.18 28.40
C LYS A 260 6.26 19.41 29.42
N MET A 261 4.93 19.56 29.37
CA MET A 261 4.01 18.80 30.22
C MET A 261 3.60 17.45 29.60
N SER A 262 3.96 17.18 28.34
CA SER A 262 3.57 16.00 27.56
C SER A 262 4.64 14.89 27.51
N ASP A 263 5.47 14.79 28.54
CA ASP A 263 6.58 13.82 28.56
C ASP A 263 6.07 12.37 28.46
N GLY A 264 6.62 11.64 27.49
CA GLY A 264 6.26 10.24 27.25
C GLY A 264 5.03 10.02 26.35
N LEU A 265 4.33 11.07 25.92
CA LEU A 265 3.19 10.94 25.03
C LEU A 265 3.62 10.49 23.62
N ASN A 266 2.85 9.58 23.02
CA ASN A 266 3.01 9.16 21.63
C ASN A 266 2.30 10.13 20.66
N GLY A 267 2.51 9.97 19.36
CA GLY A 267 1.88 10.84 18.36
C GLY A 267 0.35 10.81 18.36
N ALA A 268 -0.27 9.67 18.69
CA ALA A 268 -1.73 9.56 18.81
C ALA A 268 -2.25 10.26 20.07
N ASP A 269 -1.53 10.18 21.18
CA ASP A 269 -1.88 10.88 22.42
C ASP A 269 -1.81 12.40 22.21
N LEU A 270 -0.79 12.90 21.50
CA LEU A 270 -0.69 14.33 21.15
C LEU A 270 -1.86 14.79 20.28
N ARG A 271 -2.29 13.96 19.32
CA ARG A 271 -3.51 14.23 18.55
C ARG A 271 -4.75 14.27 19.44
N ASN A 272 -4.84 13.36 20.41
CA ASN A 272 -5.95 13.33 21.36
C ASN A 272 -5.96 14.59 22.24
N VAL A 273 -4.80 15.07 22.69
CA VAL A 273 -4.68 16.35 23.44
C VAL A 273 -5.30 17.51 22.65
N VAL A 274 -5.00 17.63 21.36
CA VAL A 274 -5.60 18.67 20.51
C VAL A 274 -7.12 18.49 20.38
N THR A 275 -7.58 17.25 20.29
CA THR A 275 -9.02 16.92 20.17
C THR A 275 -9.77 17.22 21.46
N GLU A 276 -9.21 16.88 22.62
CA GLU A 276 -9.76 17.18 23.95
C GLU A 276 -9.77 18.68 24.23
N ALA A 277 -8.71 19.42 23.84
CA ALA A 277 -8.68 20.87 23.96
C ALA A 277 -9.84 21.51 23.17
N GLY A 278 -10.12 21.03 21.96
CA GLY A 278 -11.30 21.42 21.18
C GLY A 278 -12.62 21.10 21.89
N LEU A 279 -12.72 19.93 22.51
CA LEU A 279 -13.92 19.53 23.26
C LEU A 279 -14.15 20.38 24.51
N PHE A 280 -13.09 20.81 25.21
CA PHE A 280 -13.20 21.73 26.35
C PHE A 280 -13.74 23.10 25.91
N ALA A 281 -13.25 23.64 24.79
CA ALA A 281 -13.78 24.90 24.24
C ALA A 281 -15.28 24.79 23.91
N ILE A 282 -15.69 23.68 23.27
CA ILE A 282 -17.10 23.42 22.95
C ILE A 282 -17.96 23.28 24.21
N LYS A 283 -17.47 22.61 25.25
CA LYS A 283 -18.17 22.48 26.54
C LYS A 283 -18.39 23.83 27.22
N ASP A 284 -17.47 24.77 27.03
CA ASP A 284 -17.56 26.14 27.54
C ASP A 284 -18.33 27.09 26.60
N TYR A 285 -18.99 26.56 25.55
CA TYR A 285 -19.71 27.33 24.53
C TYR A 285 -18.84 28.36 23.79
N ARG A 286 -17.56 28.03 23.54
CA ARG A 286 -16.61 28.84 22.75
C ARG A 286 -16.36 28.23 21.37
N ASP A 287 -16.16 29.10 20.38
CA ASP A 287 -15.85 28.73 18.99
C ASP A 287 -14.34 28.60 18.71
N ALA A 288 -13.49 28.89 19.70
CA ALA A 288 -12.04 28.87 19.59
C ALA A 288 -11.37 28.32 20.86
N VAL A 289 -10.21 27.68 20.66
CA VAL A 289 -9.41 27.04 21.71
C VAL A 289 -8.36 28.00 22.25
N ASN A 290 -8.20 28.03 23.59
CA ASN A 290 -7.24 28.90 24.28
C ASN A 290 -6.13 28.07 24.97
N GLN A 291 -5.09 28.72 25.47
CA GLN A 291 -3.99 28.08 26.21
C GLN A 291 -4.47 27.20 27.37
N ASP A 292 -5.49 27.65 28.12
CA ASP A 292 -6.02 26.91 29.27
C ASP A 292 -6.65 25.58 28.88
N ASP A 293 -7.22 25.46 27.67
CA ASP A 293 -7.81 24.22 27.19
C ASP A 293 -6.73 23.18 26.88
N PHE A 294 -5.62 23.61 26.27
CA PHE A 294 -4.45 22.74 26.06
C PHE A 294 -3.84 22.30 27.40
N ASN A 295 -3.73 23.21 28.36
CA ASN A 295 -3.21 22.88 29.70
C ASN A 295 -4.12 21.88 30.45
N LYS A 296 -5.44 21.97 30.29
CA LYS A 296 -6.39 20.99 30.82
C LYS A 296 -6.28 19.65 30.10
N ALA A 297 -6.19 19.67 28.77
CA ALA A 297 -6.12 18.48 27.94
C ALA A 297 -4.87 17.63 28.19
N VAL A 298 -3.70 18.24 28.41
CA VAL A 298 -2.47 17.49 28.74
C VAL A 298 -2.54 16.79 30.10
N ARG A 299 -3.36 17.29 31.02
CA ARG A 299 -3.50 16.73 32.38
C ARG A 299 -4.54 15.62 32.48
N THR A 300 -5.27 15.35 31.40
CA THR A 300 -6.34 14.34 31.34
C THR A 300 -5.76 12.99 30.94
#